data_AF-L1J552-F1
#
_entry.id   AF-L1J552-F1
#
_cell.length_a   1.000
_cell.length_b   1.000
_cell.length_c   1.000
_cell.angle_alpha   90.00
_cell.angle_beta   90.00
_cell.angle_gamma   90.00
#
_symmetry.space_group_name_H-M   'P 1'
#
loop_
_entity.id
_entity.type
_entity.pdbx_description
1 polymer ?
#
loop_
_entity_poly.entity_id
_entity_poly.type
_entity_poly.pdbx_seq_one_letter_code
_entity_poly.pdbx_strand_id
1 'polypeptide(L)'
;MCLSEDERRLLWEKIEDLDSEMNVAVSEENYSRAAELRDEIARLKSTDPYSNAEAELSIAVANERYEEAAALRKKMKELALATPITQPADSLGIKANSDTVTRGVRIQTVGFYLPDPSSPSDGRFMFGYNVTITNLNNETCQLLSRTWLIKTRVTPSDSKTQVVSGSGVIGRQPVLGPNESFTYSSLCPLSLDESYLRNLPQDRVRN
;
A
#
# COMPACT_ATOMS: atom_id res chain seq x y z
N MET A 1 -5.41 9.29 23.72
CA MET A 1 -6.65 9.12 22.94
C MET A 1 -6.30 8.19 21.79
N CYS A 2 -7.02 7.08 21.60
CA CYS A 2 -6.73 6.17 20.48
C CYS A 2 -7.29 6.80 19.20
N LEU A 3 -6.46 7.01 18.18
CA LEU A 3 -6.93 7.52 16.88
C LEU A 3 -7.90 6.51 16.25
N SER A 4 -9.03 7.01 15.76
CA SER A 4 -9.98 6.25 14.93
C SER A 4 -9.36 5.85 13.58
N GLU A 5 -9.99 4.95 12.84
CA GLU A 5 -9.49 4.52 11.52
C GLU A 5 -9.38 5.67 10.52
N ASP A 6 -10.37 6.58 10.49
CA ASP A 6 -10.36 7.76 9.62
C ASP A 6 -9.25 8.75 10.02
N GLU A 7 -9.07 9.00 11.32
CA GLU A 7 -7.98 9.85 11.81
C GLU A 7 -6.61 9.25 11.48
N ARG A 8 -6.45 7.93 11.57
CA ARG A 8 -5.23 7.24 11.17
C ARG A 8 -5.00 7.35 9.66
N ARG A 9 -6.05 7.23 8.84
CA ARG A 9 -5.95 7.42 7.40
C ARG A 9 -5.49 8.84 7.04
N LEU A 10 -6.09 9.86 7.65
CA LEU A 10 -5.72 11.26 7.44
C LEU A 10 -4.30 11.56 7.94
N LEU A 11 -3.90 10.98 9.07
CA LEU A 11 -2.52 11.06 9.57
C LEU A 11 -1.54 10.54 8.52
N TRP A 12 -1.84 9.40 7.90
CA TRP A 12 -0.97 8.78 6.90
C TRP A 12 -0.97 9.52 5.56
N GLU A 13 -2.08 10.12 5.15
CA GLU A 13 -2.13 11.03 4.00
C GLU A 13 -1.21 12.24 4.22
N LYS A 14 -1.28 12.86 5.40
CA LYS A 14 -0.37 13.95 5.79
C LYS A 14 1.10 13.52 5.82
N ILE A 15 1.39 12.32 6.32
CA ILE A 15 2.76 11.78 6.31
C ILE A 15 3.26 11.58 4.87
N GLU A 16 2.40 11.15 3.94
CA GLU A 16 2.74 10.96 2.53
C GLU A 16 3.04 12.28 1.81
N ASP A 17 2.26 13.33 2.10
CA ASP A 17 2.54 14.68 1.61
C ASP A 17 3.90 15.18 2.10
N LEU A 18 4.19 15.02 3.40
CA LEU A 18 5.47 15.42 3.99
C LEU A 18 6.64 14.60 3.45
N ASP A 19 6.45 13.30 3.18
CA ASP A 19 7.47 12.44 2.56
C ASP A 19 7.77 12.90 1.13
N SER A 20 6.73 13.33 0.40
CA SER A 20 6.87 13.93 -0.94
C SER A 20 7.63 15.26 -0.88
N GLU A 21 7.28 16.16 0.05
CA GLU A 21 8.04 17.40 0.29
C GLU A 21 9.50 17.13 0.67
N MET A 22 9.75 16.11 1.51
CA MET A 22 11.09 15.75 1.95
C MET A 22 11.92 15.27 0.75
N ASN A 23 11.35 14.45 -0.13
CA ASN A 23 12.01 13.98 -1.34
C ASN A 23 12.36 15.14 -2.29
N VAL A 24 11.46 16.14 -2.43
CA VAL A 24 11.75 17.37 -3.19
C VAL A 24 12.92 18.13 -2.55
N ALA A 25 12.88 18.37 -1.25
CA ALA A 25 13.96 19.07 -0.54
C ALA A 25 15.32 18.37 -0.68
N VAL A 26 15.36 17.04 -0.63
CA VAL A 26 16.58 16.25 -0.88
C VAL A 26 17.07 16.45 -2.33
N SER A 27 16.16 16.42 -3.31
CA SER A 27 16.52 16.63 -4.72
C SER A 27 17.06 18.03 -5.02
N GLU A 28 16.64 19.02 -4.23
CA GLU A 28 17.12 20.41 -4.29
C GLU A 28 18.35 20.66 -3.39
N GLU A 29 18.94 19.62 -2.80
CA GLU A 29 20.06 19.68 -1.86
C GLU A 29 19.78 20.54 -0.61
N ASN A 30 18.50 20.77 -0.29
CA ASN A 30 18.07 21.49 0.91
C ASN A 30 17.98 20.53 2.11
N TYR A 31 19.13 20.07 2.57
CA TYR A 31 19.23 19.07 3.64
C TYR A 31 18.69 19.55 4.99
N SER A 32 18.72 20.86 5.27
CA SER A 32 18.12 21.42 6.50
C SER A 32 16.61 21.22 6.50
N ARG A 33 15.94 21.56 5.39
CA ARG A 33 14.49 21.36 5.26
C ARG A 33 14.14 19.88 5.27
N ALA A 34 14.94 19.03 4.61
CA ALA A 34 14.74 17.59 4.63
C ALA A 34 14.83 17.01 6.06
N ALA A 35 15.77 17.50 6.89
CA ALA A 35 15.89 17.07 8.28
C ALA A 35 14.68 17.47 9.13
N GLU A 36 14.17 18.70 8.98
CA GLU A 36 12.95 19.16 9.66
C GLU A 36 11.74 18.30 9.29
N LEU A 37 11.54 18.04 8.00
CA LEU A 37 10.44 17.23 7.49
C LEU A 37 10.53 15.79 8.01
N ARG A 38 11.74 15.21 8.03
CA ARG A 38 11.99 13.89 8.60
C ARG A 38 11.60 13.82 10.08
N ASP A 39 11.97 14.84 10.87
CA ASP A 39 11.67 14.88 12.30
C ASP A 39 10.17 15.02 12.56
N GLU A 40 9.46 15.82 11.75
CA GLU A 40 8.01 15.93 11.82
C GLU A 40 7.31 14.62 11.40
N ILE A 41 7.78 13.95 10.34
CA ILE A 41 7.28 12.62 9.95
C ILE A 41 7.46 11.62 11.09
N ALA A 42 8.64 11.59 11.73
CA ALA A 42 8.91 10.70 12.86
C ALA A 42 7.98 11.01 14.05
N ARG A 43 7.73 12.29 14.32
CA ARG A 43 6.78 12.73 15.35
C ARG A 43 5.34 12.32 15.04
N LEU A 44 4.89 12.46 13.80
CA LEU A 44 3.54 12.05 13.40
C LEU A 44 3.39 10.53 13.47
N LYS A 45 4.38 9.76 13.00
CA LYS A 45 4.38 8.30 13.11
C LYS A 45 4.23 7.80 14.54
N SER A 46 4.87 8.47 15.53
CA SER A 46 4.75 8.08 16.94
C SER A 46 3.38 8.37 17.58
N THR A 47 2.49 9.07 16.88
CA THR A 47 1.09 9.24 17.33
C THR A 47 0.19 8.07 16.93
N ASP A 48 0.59 7.25 15.95
CA ASP A 48 -0.19 6.10 15.50
C ASP A 48 -0.09 4.93 16.51
N PRO A 49 -1.22 4.44 17.05
CA PRO A 49 -1.21 3.34 18.01
C PRO A 49 -0.59 2.05 17.47
N TYR A 50 -0.70 1.81 16.16
CA TYR A 50 -0.10 0.62 15.54
C TYR A 50 1.42 0.77 15.44
N SER A 51 1.94 1.92 14.98
CA SER A 51 3.38 2.21 14.96
C SER A 51 4.02 2.09 16.34
N ASN A 52 3.33 2.55 17.39
CA ASN A 52 3.81 2.39 18.77
C ASN A 52 3.85 0.92 19.21
N ALA A 53 2.79 0.14 18.91
CA ALA A 53 2.76 -1.28 19.23
C ALA A 53 3.83 -2.08 18.46
N GLU A 54 4.16 -1.67 17.23
CA GLU A 54 5.24 -2.26 16.43
C GLU A 54 6.62 -1.98 17.05
N ALA A 55 6.86 -0.75 17.52
CA ALA A 55 8.09 -0.39 18.22
C ALA A 55 8.23 -1.17 19.55
N GLU A 56 7.15 -1.23 20.34
CA GLU A 56 7.09 -2.03 21.58
C GLU A 56 7.36 -3.51 21.30
N LEU A 57 6.79 -4.06 20.21
CA LEU A 57 6.99 -5.46 19.83
C LEU A 57 8.45 -5.75 19.53
N SER A 58 9.11 -4.87 18.77
CA SER A 58 10.53 -5.00 18.46
C SER A 58 11.38 -5.04 19.74
N ILE A 59 11.11 -4.16 20.69
CA ILE A 59 11.80 -4.12 21.99
C ILE A 59 11.50 -5.38 22.81
N ALA A 60 10.26 -5.86 22.84
CA ALA A 60 9.88 -7.07 23.59
C ALA A 60 10.61 -8.31 23.05
N VAL A 61 10.66 -8.48 21.72
CA VAL A 61 11.38 -9.57 21.06
C VAL A 61 12.88 -9.51 21.34
N ALA A 62 13.50 -8.33 21.22
CA ALA A 62 14.93 -8.15 21.48
C ALA A 62 15.34 -8.46 22.93
N ASN A 63 14.41 -8.32 23.88
CA ASN A 63 14.64 -8.61 25.30
C ASN A 63 14.10 -9.99 25.71
N GLU A 64 13.78 -10.88 24.76
CA GLU A 64 13.26 -12.23 25.01
C GLU A 64 11.95 -12.26 25.85
N ARG A 65 11.18 -11.16 25.83
CA ARG A 65 9.88 -11.03 26.52
C ARG A 65 8.76 -11.54 25.64
N TYR A 66 8.72 -12.86 25.44
CA TYR A 66 7.84 -13.50 24.46
C TYR A 66 6.34 -13.38 24.77
N GLU A 67 5.94 -13.35 26.03
CA GLU A 67 4.54 -13.17 26.43
C GLU A 67 4.02 -11.77 26.04
N GLU A 68 4.80 -10.73 26.34
CA GLU A 68 4.51 -9.36 25.91
C GLU A 68 4.49 -9.26 24.38
N ALA A 69 5.45 -9.88 23.69
CA ALA A 69 5.49 -9.90 22.23
C ALA A 69 4.24 -10.57 21.62
N ALA A 70 3.73 -11.64 22.23
CA ALA A 70 2.49 -12.29 21.80
C ALA A 70 1.27 -11.38 21.99
N ALA A 71 1.18 -10.68 23.12
CA ALA A 71 0.12 -9.71 23.39
C ALA A 71 0.16 -8.53 22.41
N LEU A 72 1.35 -8.02 22.11
CA LEU A 72 1.56 -6.93 21.15
C LEU A 72 1.21 -7.34 19.73
N ARG A 73 1.57 -8.55 19.30
CA ARG A 73 1.13 -9.11 18.01
C ARG A 73 -0.39 -9.20 17.91
N LYS A 74 -1.07 -9.62 18.99
CA LYS A 74 -2.54 -9.65 19.04
C LYS A 74 -3.12 -8.23 18.94
N LYS A 75 -2.60 -7.28 19.72
CA LYS A 75 -2.97 -5.86 19.68
C LYS A 75 -2.76 -5.26 18.28
N MET A 76 -1.64 -5.55 17.63
CA MET A 76 -1.35 -5.13 16.26
C MET A 76 -2.32 -5.73 15.23
N LYS A 77 -2.82 -6.94 15.46
CA LYS A 77 -3.86 -7.56 14.61
C LYS A 77 -5.22 -6.88 14.79
N GLU A 78 -5.55 -6.44 16.01
CA GLU A 78 -6.77 -5.67 16.31
C GLU A 78 -6.70 -4.24 15.77
N LEU A 79 -5.49 -3.63 15.78
CA LEU A 79 -5.23 -2.29 15.24
C LEU A 79 -4.95 -2.28 13.74
N ALA A 80 -4.66 -3.43 13.13
CA ALA A 80 -4.50 -3.50 11.69
C ALA A 80 -5.85 -3.15 11.06
N LEU A 81 -5.87 -2.08 10.25
CA LEU A 81 -7.03 -1.68 9.48
C LEU A 81 -7.62 -2.93 8.83
N ALA A 82 -8.90 -3.19 9.10
CA ALA A 82 -9.58 -4.31 8.49
C ALA A 82 -9.42 -4.19 6.97
N THR A 83 -9.04 -5.27 6.31
CA THR A 83 -9.61 -5.58 5.01
C THR A 83 -9.13 -6.96 4.57
N PRO A 84 -10.08 -7.73 4.08
CA PRO A 84 -9.98 -8.14 2.71
C PRO A 84 -10.91 -7.21 1.93
N ILE A 85 -10.32 -6.36 1.09
CA ILE A 85 -11.02 -5.95 -0.13
C ILE A 85 -11.19 -7.28 -0.86
N THR A 86 -12.35 -7.89 -0.63
CA THR A 86 -12.64 -9.21 -1.15
C THR A 86 -13.29 -8.95 -2.50
N GLN A 87 -12.91 -9.71 -3.53
CA GLN A 87 -13.80 -9.82 -4.68
C GLN A 87 -15.21 -10.14 -4.16
N PRO A 88 -16.28 -9.54 -4.72
CA PRO A 88 -17.58 -10.17 -4.62
C PRO A 88 -17.38 -11.62 -5.06
N ALA A 89 -17.77 -12.57 -4.20
CA ALA A 89 -17.73 -13.98 -4.55
C ALA A 89 -18.46 -14.12 -5.89
N ASP A 90 -17.73 -14.57 -6.92
CA ASP A 90 -18.22 -14.99 -8.25
C ASP A 90 -18.33 -14.00 -9.42
N SER A 91 -18.00 -12.71 -9.34
CA SER A 91 -18.20 -11.83 -10.50
C SER A 91 -16.93 -11.60 -11.36
N LEU A 92 -16.91 -12.21 -12.55
CA LEU A 92 -16.09 -11.93 -13.76
C LEU A 92 -14.80 -12.74 -14.05
N GLY A 93 -14.26 -13.57 -13.17
CA GLY A 93 -13.20 -14.54 -13.54
C GLY A 93 -11.86 -13.97 -14.03
N ILE A 94 -11.70 -12.64 -14.15
CA ILE A 94 -10.43 -12.00 -14.49
C ILE A 94 -9.64 -11.81 -13.20
N LYS A 95 -8.79 -12.78 -12.88
CA LYS A 95 -7.77 -12.69 -11.83
C LYS A 95 -6.44 -12.40 -12.51
N ALA A 96 -5.95 -11.17 -12.39
CA ALA A 96 -4.58 -10.86 -12.75
C ALA A 96 -3.71 -11.20 -11.53
N ASN A 97 -2.95 -12.29 -11.60
CA ASN A 97 -1.99 -12.64 -10.57
C ASN A 97 -0.56 -12.43 -11.07
N SER A 98 0.35 -12.18 -10.13
CA SER A 98 1.78 -12.12 -10.39
C SER A 98 2.52 -12.69 -9.19
N ASP A 99 3.66 -13.33 -9.44
CA ASP A 99 4.50 -13.94 -8.42
C ASP A 99 5.96 -13.76 -8.85
N THR A 100 6.75 -13.06 -8.04
CA THR A 100 8.14 -12.78 -8.35
C THR A 100 8.99 -12.81 -7.10
N VAL A 101 10.25 -13.23 -7.24
CA VAL A 101 11.24 -13.23 -6.17
C VAL A 101 12.41 -12.37 -6.60
N THR A 102 12.79 -11.40 -5.78
CA THR A 102 13.95 -10.55 -6.02
C THR A 102 14.77 -10.48 -4.74
N ARG A 103 16.05 -10.87 -4.79
CA ARG A 103 16.98 -10.82 -3.65
C ARG A 103 16.39 -11.47 -2.37
N GLY A 104 15.75 -12.63 -2.54
CA GLY A 104 15.14 -13.39 -1.44
C GLY A 104 13.86 -12.78 -0.86
N VAL A 105 13.31 -11.71 -1.44
CA VAL A 105 11.97 -11.21 -1.09
C VAL A 105 10.99 -11.62 -2.18
N ARG A 106 9.95 -12.38 -1.82
CA ARG A 106 8.86 -12.79 -2.73
C ARG A 106 7.72 -11.79 -2.63
N ILE A 107 7.20 -11.38 -3.78
CA ILE A 107 6.02 -10.54 -3.91
C ILE A 107 4.98 -11.31 -4.71
N GLN A 108 3.82 -11.54 -4.11
CA GLN A 108 2.67 -12.14 -4.77
C GLN A 108 1.56 -11.10 -4.85
N THR A 109 0.93 -10.94 -6.01
CA THR A 109 -0.16 -9.99 -6.20
C THR A 109 -1.38 -10.64 -6.82
N VAL A 110 -2.56 -10.19 -6.42
CA VAL A 110 -3.84 -10.56 -7.00
C VAL A 110 -4.66 -9.29 -7.21
N GLY A 111 -4.82 -8.87 -8.46
CA GLY A 111 -5.66 -7.75 -8.85
C GLY A 111 -7.04 -8.20 -9.32
N PHE A 112 -8.05 -7.39 -9.06
CA PHE A 112 -9.43 -7.63 -9.45
C PHE A 112 -10.21 -6.33 -9.70
N TYR A 113 -11.20 -6.41 -10.60
CA TYR A 113 -12.11 -5.31 -10.89
C TYR A 113 -13.26 -5.26 -9.87
N LEU A 114 -13.68 -4.05 -9.50
CA LEU A 114 -14.79 -3.80 -8.58
C LEU A 114 -15.94 -3.11 -9.33
N PRO A 115 -16.98 -3.86 -9.75
CA PRO A 115 -18.09 -3.31 -10.53
C PRO A 115 -18.89 -2.24 -9.79
N ASP A 116 -19.26 -2.49 -8.53
CA ASP A 116 -20.15 -1.60 -7.75
C ASP A 116 -19.62 -0.17 -7.60
N PRO A 117 -18.35 0.08 -7.25
CA PRO A 117 -17.78 1.42 -7.21
C PRO A 117 -17.32 1.96 -8.58
N SER A 118 -17.54 1.23 -9.68
CA SER A 118 -17.15 1.66 -11.03
C SER A 118 -18.32 2.29 -11.79
N SER A 119 -18.01 3.23 -12.69
CA SER A 119 -18.95 3.75 -13.69
C SER A 119 -18.25 3.78 -15.06
N PRO A 120 -18.26 2.67 -15.83
CA PRO A 120 -17.61 2.61 -17.13
C PRO A 120 -18.15 3.62 -18.14
N SER A 121 -19.45 3.96 -18.08
CA SER A 121 -20.06 5.00 -18.92
C SER A 121 -19.42 6.38 -18.71
N ASP A 122 -18.92 6.62 -17.51
CA ASP A 122 -18.29 7.88 -17.12
C ASP A 122 -16.75 7.77 -17.11
N GLY A 123 -16.20 6.68 -17.65
CA GLY A 123 -14.76 6.42 -17.67
C GLY A 123 -14.12 6.19 -16.30
N ARG A 124 -14.91 5.89 -15.26
CA ARG A 124 -14.41 5.60 -13.91
C ARG A 124 -14.37 4.10 -13.66
N PHE A 125 -13.19 3.58 -13.39
CA PHE A 125 -12.95 2.17 -13.10
C PHE A 125 -12.27 2.03 -11.75
N MET A 126 -12.76 1.10 -10.93
CA MET A 126 -12.18 0.80 -9.64
C MET A 126 -11.61 -0.62 -9.66
N PHE A 127 -10.36 -0.73 -9.22
CA PHE A 127 -9.68 -2.01 -9.05
C PHE A 127 -9.27 -2.17 -7.60
N GLY A 128 -9.38 -3.39 -7.08
CA GLY A 128 -8.75 -3.80 -5.84
C GLY A 128 -7.54 -4.68 -6.13
N TYR A 129 -6.58 -4.69 -5.22
CA TYR A 129 -5.45 -5.60 -5.29
C TYR A 129 -5.02 -6.04 -3.90
N ASN A 130 -4.60 -7.31 -3.82
CA ASN A 130 -4.00 -7.92 -2.65
C ASN A 130 -2.53 -8.16 -2.94
N VAL A 131 -1.64 -7.76 -2.03
CA VAL A 131 -0.20 -7.94 -2.15
C VAL A 131 0.30 -8.68 -0.91
N THR A 132 1.01 -9.78 -1.13
CA THR A 132 1.71 -10.54 -0.09
C THR A 132 3.21 -10.39 -0.32
N ILE A 133 3.91 -9.95 0.72
CA ILE A 133 5.36 -9.79 0.78
C ILE A 133 5.88 -10.86 1.73
N THR A 134 6.81 -11.71 1.27
CA THR A 134 7.41 -12.77 2.08
C THR A 134 8.92 -12.63 2.07
N ASN A 135 9.52 -12.63 3.25
CA ASN A 135 10.96 -12.68 3.41
C ASN A 135 11.45 -14.14 3.36
N LEU A 136 12.12 -14.53 2.28
CA LEU A 136 12.72 -15.87 2.14
C LEU A 136 14.20 -15.89 2.55
N ASN A 137 14.74 -14.77 3.06
CA ASN A 137 16.09 -14.72 3.59
C ASN A 137 16.15 -15.24 5.02
N ASN A 138 17.37 -15.51 5.48
CA ASN A 138 17.66 -15.87 6.88
C ASN A 138 17.87 -14.64 7.78
N GLU A 139 17.83 -13.43 7.20
CA GLU A 139 17.98 -12.16 7.90
C GLU A 139 16.67 -11.37 7.85
N THR A 140 16.45 -10.52 8.85
CA THR A 140 15.29 -9.62 8.91
C THR A 140 15.38 -8.54 7.82
N CYS A 141 14.28 -8.27 7.11
CA CYS A 141 14.18 -7.16 6.16
C CYS A 141 13.02 -6.22 6.51
N GLN A 142 13.10 -4.95 6.10
CA GLN A 142 12.03 -3.98 6.30
C GLN A 142 11.59 -3.37 4.97
N LEU A 143 10.28 -3.25 4.76
CA LEU A 143 9.72 -2.49 3.66
C LEU A 143 9.79 -0.99 3.99
N LEU A 144 10.59 -0.23 3.25
CA LEU A 144 10.77 1.20 3.48
C LEU A 144 9.84 2.06 2.64
N SER A 145 9.73 1.77 1.35
CA SER A 145 8.96 2.59 0.41
C SER A 145 8.41 1.74 -0.73
N ARG A 146 7.48 2.32 -1.47
CA ARG A 146 6.88 1.74 -2.67
C ARG A 146 6.94 2.73 -3.81
N THR A 147 7.05 2.20 -5.02
CA THR A 147 6.83 2.95 -6.27
C THR A 147 5.98 2.09 -7.19
N TRP A 148 4.82 2.60 -7.56
CA TRP A 148 3.90 1.99 -8.51
C TRP A 148 4.00 2.69 -9.85
N LEU A 149 4.20 1.89 -10.90
CA LEU A 149 4.06 2.32 -12.29
C LEU A 149 2.71 1.82 -12.81
N ILE A 150 1.71 2.68 -12.76
CA ILE A 150 0.35 2.37 -13.17
C ILE A 150 0.23 2.70 -14.66
N LYS A 151 0.07 1.67 -15.50
CA LYS A 151 -0.05 1.82 -16.94
C LYS A 151 -1.48 1.57 -17.39
N THR A 152 -2.09 2.59 -17.96
CA THR A 152 -3.41 2.52 -18.57
C THR A 152 -3.26 2.45 -20.08
N ARG A 153 -3.87 1.44 -20.70
CA ARG A 153 -3.81 1.20 -22.15
C ARG A 153 -5.20 0.86 -22.66
N VAL A 154 -5.68 1.60 -23.67
CA VAL A 154 -6.97 1.35 -24.32
C VAL A 154 -6.80 0.81 -25.73
N THR A 155 -5.87 1.38 -26.50
CA THR A 155 -5.51 0.88 -27.84
C THR A 155 -4.03 0.45 -27.87
N PRO A 156 -3.59 -0.27 -28.92
CA PRO A 156 -2.18 -0.62 -29.03
C PRO A 156 -1.22 0.58 -29.04
N SER A 157 -1.68 1.72 -29.55
CA SER A 157 -0.93 2.97 -29.69
C SER A 157 -1.05 3.92 -28.49
N ASP A 158 -2.09 3.79 -27.66
CA ASP A 158 -2.34 4.69 -26.53
C ASP A 158 -1.90 4.08 -25.20
N SER A 159 -0.90 4.68 -24.55
CA SER A 159 -0.52 4.31 -23.18
C SER A 159 -0.26 5.55 -22.32
N LYS A 160 -0.92 5.62 -21.17
CA LYS A 160 -0.65 6.61 -20.11
C LYS A 160 0.05 5.89 -18.96
N THR A 161 1.10 6.49 -18.42
CA THR A 161 1.80 5.97 -17.23
C THR A 161 1.69 7.00 -16.11
N GLN A 162 1.23 6.56 -14.95
CA GLN A 162 1.26 7.32 -13.71
C GLN A 162 2.28 6.68 -12.76
N VAL A 163 3.08 7.50 -12.11
CA VAL A 163 4.03 7.08 -11.07
C VAL A 163 3.45 7.48 -9.73
N VAL A 164 3.29 6.53 -8.82
CA VAL A 164 2.88 6.79 -7.43
C VAL A 164 3.97 6.26 -6.53
N SER A 165 4.65 7.15 -5.79
CA SER A 165 5.70 6.80 -4.85
C SER A 165 5.31 7.24 -3.45
N GLY A 166 5.73 6.48 -2.43
CA GLY A 166 5.50 6.88 -1.04
C GLY A 166 6.15 5.94 -0.03
N SER A 167 6.23 6.40 1.21
CA SER A 167 6.75 5.65 2.35
C SER A 167 5.83 4.47 2.71
N GLY A 168 6.41 3.29 2.93
CA GLY A 168 5.69 2.08 3.33
C GLY A 168 4.59 1.67 2.36
N VAL A 169 3.62 0.88 2.85
CA VAL A 169 2.38 0.47 2.19
C VAL A 169 1.24 0.57 3.19
N ILE A 170 0.08 1.09 2.79
CA ILE A 170 -1.10 1.28 3.66
C ILE A 170 -0.78 1.93 5.02
N GLY A 171 0.18 2.86 5.02
CA GLY A 171 0.68 3.47 6.26
C GLY A 171 1.49 2.54 7.16
N ARG A 172 2.18 1.54 6.61
CA ARG A 172 2.98 0.56 7.38
C ARG A 172 4.32 0.30 6.70
N GLN A 173 5.38 0.15 7.49
CA GLN A 173 6.72 -0.22 7.04
C GLN A 173 7.10 -1.57 7.68
N PRO A 174 6.43 -2.67 7.28
CA PRO A 174 6.54 -3.95 7.94
C PRO A 174 7.99 -4.44 8.01
N VAL A 175 8.39 -4.85 9.20
CA VAL A 175 9.63 -5.59 9.47
C VAL A 175 9.29 -7.08 9.42
N LEU A 176 9.99 -7.83 8.58
CA LEU A 176 9.76 -9.25 8.33
C LEU A 176 10.98 -10.04 8.75
N GLY A 177 10.83 -10.88 9.76
CA GLY A 177 11.80 -11.92 10.09
C GLY A 177 11.87 -13.01 9.01
N PRO A 178 12.78 -13.98 9.17
CA PRO A 178 12.90 -15.11 8.24
C PRO A 178 11.58 -15.87 8.08
N ASN A 179 11.15 -16.07 6.84
CA ASN A 179 9.89 -16.70 6.43
C ASN A 179 8.61 -15.97 6.88
N GLU A 180 8.71 -14.80 7.50
CA GLU A 180 7.53 -14.00 7.82
C GLU A 180 6.94 -13.36 6.57
N SER A 181 5.63 -13.17 6.59
CA SER A 181 4.87 -12.58 5.50
C SER A 181 3.97 -11.46 5.98
N PHE A 182 3.82 -10.44 5.14
CA PHE A 182 2.90 -9.34 5.32
C PHE A 182 1.97 -9.25 4.12
N THR A 183 0.66 -9.21 4.39
CA THR A 183 -0.36 -9.07 3.35
C THR A 183 -1.16 -7.81 3.58
N TYR A 184 -1.42 -7.07 2.50
CA TYR A 184 -2.30 -5.91 2.51
C TYR A 184 -3.19 -5.89 1.27
N SER A 185 -4.32 -5.19 1.39
CA SER A 185 -5.23 -4.90 0.28
C SER A 185 -5.28 -3.39 0.07
N SER A 186 -5.42 -2.94 -1.18
CA SER A 186 -5.67 -1.52 -1.47
C SER A 186 -6.43 -1.36 -2.79
N LEU A 187 -6.85 -0.12 -3.08
CA LEU A 187 -7.62 0.26 -4.25
C LEU A 187 -6.75 1.01 -5.26
N CYS A 188 -7.13 0.92 -6.53
CA CYS A 188 -6.56 1.67 -7.63
C CYS A 188 -7.72 2.25 -8.47
N PRO A 189 -8.16 3.49 -8.18
CA PRO A 189 -9.08 4.20 -9.06
C PRO A 189 -8.36 4.57 -10.35
N LEU A 190 -8.99 4.30 -11.48
CA LEU A 190 -8.53 4.66 -12.81
C LEU A 190 -9.63 5.45 -13.53
N SER A 191 -9.26 6.64 -14.00
CA SER A 191 -10.12 7.48 -14.84
C SER A 191 -9.57 7.52 -16.26
N LEU A 192 -10.45 7.25 -17.22
CA LEU A 192 -10.18 7.42 -18.65
C LEU A 192 -10.76 8.75 -19.12
N ASP A 193 -9.96 9.50 -19.87
CA ASP A 193 -10.39 10.73 -20.52
C ASP A 193 -11.36 10.42 -21.67
N GLU A 194 -12.19 11.40 -22.08
CA GLU A 194 -13.24 11.20 -23.09
C GLU A 194 -12.69 10.70 -24.45
N SER A 195 -11.46 11.09 -24.80
CA SER A 195 -10.76 10.60 -25.99
C SER A 195 -10.47 9.10 -25.94
N TYR A 196 -10.13 8.57 -24.76
CA TYR A 196 -9.89 7.15 -24.52
C TYR A 196 -11.21 6.36 -24.53
N LEU A 197 -12.29 6.94 -23.99
CA LEU A 197 -13.62 6.32 -24.01
C LEU A 197 -14.14 6.09 -25.43
N ARG A 198 -13.93 7.04 -26.34
CA ARG A 198 -14.32 6.91 -27.76
C ARG A 198 -13.60 5.78 -28.49
N ASN A 199 -12.42 5.40 -28.00
CA ASN A 199 -11.59 4.33 -28.58
C ASN A 199 -11.82 2.97 -27.91
N LEU A 200 -12.69 2.87 -26.90
CA LEU A 200 -13.05 1.58 -26.33
C LEU A 200 -13.83 0.74 -27.36
N PRO A 201 -13.51 -0.56 -27.51
CA PRO A 201 -14.30 -1.45 -28.35
C PRO A 201 -15.76 -1.44 -27.86
N GLN A 202 -16.70 -1.01 -28.70
CA GLN A 202 -18.11 -0.94 -28.32
C GLN A 202 -18.75 -2.33 -28.17
N ASP A 203 -18.06 -3.37 -28.61
CA ASP A 203 -18.60 -4.71 -28.87
C ASP A 203 -18.50 -5.66 -27.66
N ARG A 204 -18.04 -5.20 -26.49
CA ARG A 204 -17.89 -6.03 -25.28
C ARG A 204 -18.77 -5.65 -24.10
N VAL A 205 -19.81 -4.85 -24.33
CA VAL A 205 -20.91 -4.71 -23.36
C VAL A 205 -22.03 -5.63 -23.85
N ARG A 206 -22.03 -6.89 -23.40
CA ARG A 206 -23.25 -7.71 -23.46
C ARG A 206 -23.99 -7.54 -22.14
N ASN A 207 -25.25 -7.09 -22.25
CA ASN A 207 -26.25 -7.14 -21.19
C ASN A 207 -26.37 -8.55 -20.59
#